data_AF-A0A1Y4AZ31-F1
#
_entry.id   AF-A0A1Y4AZ31-F1
#
_cell.length_a   1.000
_cell.length_b   1.000
_cell.length_c   1.000
_cell.angle_alpha   90.00
_cell.angle_beta   90.00
_cell.angle_gamma   90.00
#
_symmetry.space_group_name_H-M   'P 1'
#
loop_
_entity.id
_entity.type
_entity.pdbx_description
1 polymer ?
#
loop_
_entity_poly.entity_id
_entity_poly.type
_entity_poly.pdbx_seq_one_letter_code
_entity_poly.pdbx_strand_id
1 'polypeptide(L)'
;MLTLYTAVGSLQFVNVNGKPVPHVINNQKEYGMSKEELLVWSCLAFQILTYPELERLFEKNCADSGQSISLPLSHYLNRLLLRGLLVKGMGVSAVDALYRLLGTLTITPVEDRFLPRLASVFLLYTKGQVRLKDIPRLLRKTKCTPTEREVLALAGKASLSTAELLLSMERGVLIRKEEDILEKLYTSPEDTCSTLTDTVQITHAQYPILQAVSNLYLNQKILFQKI
;
A
#
# COMPACT_ATOMS: atom_id res chain seq x y z
N MET A 1 11.29 10.97 16.93
CA MET A 1 10.35 11.07 15.80
C MET A 1 10.46 9.80 14.97
N LEU A 2 9.37 9.04 14.84
CA LEU A 2 9.33 7.78 14.10
C LEU A 2 9.10 8.08 12.61
N THR A 3 9.78 7.35 11.73
CA THR A 3 9.52 7.40 10.28
C THR A 3 9.14 6.03 9.77
N LEU A 4 7.99 5.95 9.10
CA LEU A 4 7.50 4.75 8.45
C LEU A 4 7.58 4.91 6.94
N TYR A 5 7.85 3.82 6.24
CA TYR A 5 7.95 3.75 4.80
C TYR A 5 7.04 2.65 4.26
N THR A 6 6.43 2.90 3.11
CA THR A 6 5.74 1.86 2.34
C THR A 6 5.82 2.12 0.85
N ALA A 7 5.65 1.06 0.06
CA ALA A 7 5.58 1.17 -1.38
C ALA A 7 4.18 1.52 -1.87
N VAL A 8 4.12 2.18 -3.03
CA VAL A 8 2.86 2.48 -3.73
C VAL A 8 2.91 1.97 -5.15
N GLY A 9 1.72 1.77 -5.71
CA GLY A 9 1.52 1.27 -7.06
C GLY A 9 1.48 -0.25 -7.16
N SER A 10 1.31 -0.74 -8.40
CA SER A 10 1.23 -2.17 -8.73
C SER A 10 2.36 -2.56 -9.68
N LEU A 11 3.00 -3.69 -9.42
CA LEU A 11 3.99 -4.26 -10.33
C LEU A 11 3.30 -4.91 -11.54
N GLN A 12 3.71 -4.54 -12.74
CA GLN A 12 3.30 -5.14 -14.00
C GLN A 12 4.52 -5.47 -14.85
N PHE A 13 4.41 -6.50 -15.68
CA PHE A 13 5.47 -6.88 -16.61
C PHE A 13 5.08 -6.43 -18.01
N VAL A 14 5.83 -5.48 -18.55
CA VAL A 14 5.64 -4.96 -19.90
C VAL A 14 6.67 -5.62 -20.81
N ASN A 15 6.23 -6.14 -21.96
CA ASN A 15 7.14 -6.71 -22.94
C ASN A 15 7.83 -5.59 -23.72
N VAL A 16 9.11 -5.35 -23.42
CA VAL A 16 9.96 -4.44 -24.17
C VAL A 16 10.91 -5.27 -25.00
N ASN A 17 10.82 -5.15 -26.34
CA ASN A 17 11.66 -5.89 -27.28
C ASN A 17 11.65 -7.42 -27.07
N GLY A 18 10.48 -7.99 -26.78
CA GLY A 18 10.30 -9.43 -26.58
C GLY A 18 10.79 -9.97 -25.23
N LYS A 19 11.24 -9.10 -24.31
CA LYS A 19 11.60 -9.48 -22.94
C LYS A 19 10.65 -8.82 -21.93
N PRO A 20 10.13 -9.58 -20.95
CA PRO A 20 9.29 -9.00 -19.90
C PRO A 20 10.16 -8.15 -18.95
N VAL A 21 9.86 -6.86 -18.86
CA VAL A 21 10.55 -5.90 -17.99
C VAL A 21 9.59 -5.40 -16.91
N PRO A 22 9.99 -5.42 -15.62
CA PRO A 22 9.15 -4.97 -14.52
C PRO A 22 8.96 -3.45 -14.55
N HIS A 23 7.70 -3.02 -14.53
CA HIS A 23 7.28 -1.64 -14.41
C HIS A 23 6.33 -1.52 -13.21
N VAL A 24 6.47 -0.45 -12.42
CA VAL A 24 5.49 -0.11 -11.39
C VAL A 24 4.53 0.90 -11.96
N ILE A 25 3.24 0.61 -11.88
CA ILE A 25 2.17 1.54 -12.25
C ILE A 25 1.70 2.24 -10.99
N ASN A 26 1.81 3.57 -10.97
CA ASN A 26 1.26 4.40 -9.91
C ASN A 26 0.46 5.54 -10.53
N ASN A 27 -0.81 5.68 -10.12
CA ASN A 27 -1.75 6.66 -10.68
C ASN A 27 -1.72 6.73 -12.22
N GLN A 28 -1.89 5.56 -12.87
CA GLN A 28 -1.86 5.37 -14.33
C GLN A 28 -0.53 5.70 -15.04
N LYS A 29 0.52 6.08 -14.30
CA LYS A 29 1.87 6.31 -14.85
C LYS A 29 2.74 5.09 -14.67
N GLU A 30 3.46 4.71 -15.73
CA GLU A 30 4.40 3.59 -15.71
C GLU A 30 5.81 4.04 -15.36
N TYR A 31 6.45 3.32 -14.45
CA TYR A 31 7.80 3.59 -14.00
C TYR A 31 8.69 2.36 -14.17
N GLY A 32 9.64 2.43 -15.09
CA GLY A 32 10.69 1.40 -15.22
C GLY A 32 11.67 1.46 -14.04
N MET A 33 12.09 0.30 -13.53
CA MET A 33 13.01 0.23 -12.39
C MET A 33 14.25 -0.61 -12.70
N SER A 34 15.37 -0.22 -12.12
CA SER A 34 16.55 -1.08 -12.02
C SER A 34 16.29 -2.28 -11.10
N LYS A 35 17.17 -3.28 -11.14
CA LYS A 35 17.03 -4.50 -10.31
C LYS A 35 17.08 -4.17 -8.83
N GLU A 36 17.95 -3.25 -8.45
CA GLU A 36 18.19 -2.79 -7.08
C GLU A 36 17.00 -1.96 -6.57
N GLU A 37 16.47 -1.05 -7.41
CA GLU A 37 15.24 -0.31 -7.09
C GLU A 37 14.05 -1.25 -6.90
N LEU A 38 13.91 -2.26 -7.77
CA LEU A 38 12.85 -3.27 -7.63
C LEU A 38 13.00 -4.08 -6.35
N LEU A 39 14.23 -4.41 -5.96
CA LEU A 39 14.48 -5.12 -4.71
C LEU A 39 14.01 -4.29 -3.50
N VAL A 40 14.40 -3.01 -3.43
CA VAL A 40 13.96 -2.10 -2.37
C VAL A 40 12.44 -1.92 -2.36
N TRP A 41 11.84 -1.69 -3.53
CA TRP A 41 10.38 -1.57 -3.66
C TRP A 41 9.67 -2.85 -3.20
N SER A 42 10.19 -4.03 -3.57
CA SER A 42 9.60 -5.32 -3.17
C SER A 42 9.68 -5.59 -1.67
N CYS A 43 10.69 -5.07 -0.98
CA CYS A 43 10.79 -5.16 0.49
C CYS A 43 9.68 -4.36 1.18
N LEU A 44 9.22 -3.27 0.56
CA LEU A 44 8.19 -2.37 1.09
C LEU A 44 6.78 -2.63 0.52
N ALA A 45 6.66 -3.50 -0.49
CA ALA A 45 5.39 -3.86 -1.09
C ALA A 45 4.52 -4.61 -0.06
N PHE A 46 3.35 -4.04 0.24
CA PHE A 46 2.41 -4.55 1.26
C PHE A 46 3.03 -4.68 2.66
N GLN A 47 4.05 -3.86 2.95
CA GLN A 47 4.69 -3.77 4.26
C GLN A 47 4.85 -2.31 4.67
N ILE A 48 4.78 -2.05 5.97
CA ILE A 48 5.02 -0.73 6.55
C ILE A 48 6.18 -0.90 7.52
N LEU A 49 7.35 -0.36 7.16
CA LEU A 49 8.59 -0.61 7.88
C LEU A 49 9.27 0.69 8.29
N THR A 50 10.01 0.63 9.39
CA THR A 50 11.01 1.64 9.73
C THR A 50 12.29 1.45 8.92
N TYR A 51 13.15 2.47 8.87
CA TYR A 51 14.44 2.36 8.15
C TYR A 51 15.30 1.18 8.63
N PRO A 52 15.50 0.95 9.95
CA PRO A 52 16.31 -0.19 10.41
C PRO A 52 15.72 -1.56 10.07
N GLU A 53 14.39 -1.68 10.06
CA GLU A 53 13.72 -2.92 9.66
C GLU A 53 13.88 -3.18 8.17
N LEU A 54 13.74 -2.13 7.34
CA LEU A 54 13.97 -2.21 5.91
C LEU A 54 15.41 -2.61 5.59
N GLU A 55 16.38 -2.03 6.29
CA GLU A 55 17.81 -2.34 6.11
C GLU A 55 18.10 -3.82 6.37
N ARG A 56 17.62 -4.37 7.48
CA ARG A 56 17.75 -5.81 7.79
C ARG A 56 17.11 -6.71 6.75
N LEU A 57 15.91 -6.34 6.26
CA LEU A 57 15.19 -7.13 5.25
C LEU A 57 15.93 -7.08 3.91
N PHE A 58 16.43 -5.91 3.54
CA PHE A 58 17.21 -5.70 2.32
C PHE A 58 18.51 -6.50 2.33
N GLU A 59 19.29 -6.41 3.42
CA GLU A 59 20.54 -7.17 3.57
C GLU A 59 20.30 -8.68 3.48
N LYS A 60 19.25 -9.18 4.14
CA LYS A 60 18.86 -10.59 4.06
C LYS A 60 18.53 -11.01 2.63
N ASN A 61 17.72 -10.23 1.92
CA ASN A 61 17.34 -10.56 0.55
C ASN A 61 18.54 -10.50 -0.41
N CYS A 62 19.50 -9.61 -0.18
CA CYS A 62 20.75 -9.56 -0.94
C CYS A 62 21.63 -10.78 -0.69
N ALA A 63 21.74 -11.23 0.57
CA ALA A 63 22.44 -12.45 0.92
C ALA A 63 21.80 -13.69 0.26
N ASP A 64 20.47 -13.81 0.31
CA ASP A 64 19.72 -14.93 -0.26
C ASP A 64 19.79 -14.97 -1.80
N SER A 65 19.87 -13.81 -2.45
CA SER A 65 19.91 -13.69 -3.92
C SER A 65 21.32 -13.65 -4.51
N GLY A 66 22.36 -13.52 -3.67
CA GLY A 66 23.75 -13.36 -4.12
C GLY A 66 24.01 -12.07 -4.91
N GLN A 67 23.13 -11.06 -4.79
CA GLN A 67 23.31 -9.79 -5.48
C GLN A 67 24.32 -8.90 -4.76
N SER A 68 25.33 -8.42 -5.50
CA SER A 68 26.21 -7.35 -5.02
C SER A 68 25.55 -5.99 -5.26
N ILE A 69 25.27 -5.25 -4.20
CA ILE A 69 24.74 -3.90 -4.31
C ILE A 69 25.90 -2.92 -4.47
N SER A 70 25.80 -2.01 -5.44
CA SER A 70 26.83 -1.01 -5.73
C SER A 70 26.79 0.24 -4.84
N LEU A 71 25.63 0.55 -4.25
CA LEU A 71 25.35 1.80 -3.53
C LEU A 71 24.57 1.51 -2.23
N PRO A 72 24.64 2.40 -1.23
CA PRO A 72 23.90 2.21 0.02
C PRO A 72 22.38 2.25 -0.20
N LEU A 73 21.62 1.53 0.64
CA LEU A 73 20.16 1.47 0.60
C LEU A 73 19.50 2.86 0.54
N SER A 74 20.03 3.82 1.31
CA SER A 74 19.54 5.20 1.37
C SER A 74 19.50 5.88 -0.01
N HIS A 75 20.43 5.56 -0.91
CA HIS A 75 20.46 6.10 -2.27
C HIS A 75 19.22 5.65 -3.06
N TYR A 76 18.93 4.35 -3.07
CA TYR A 76 17.77 3.79 -3.76
C TYR A 76 16.45 4.24 -3.12
N LEU A 77 16.40 4.26 -1.79
CA LEU A 77 15.24 4.72 -1.03
C LEU A 77 14.88 6.18 -1.40
N ASN A 78 15.87 7.09 -1.37
CA ASN A 78 15.65 8.49 -1.71
C ASN A 78 15.21 8.68 -3.16
N ARG A 79 15.83 7.95 -4.10
CA ARG A 79 15.45 8.00 -5.51
C ARG A 79 14.00 7.54 -5.72
N LEU A 80 13.57 6.46 -5.08
CA LEU A 80 12.20 5.97 -5.18
C LEU A 80 11.19 6.90 -4.51
N LEU A 81 11.55 7.55 -3.39
CA LEU A 81 10.74 8.58 -2.74
C LEU A 81 10.53 9.80 -3.66
N LEU A 82 11.61 10.29 -4.30
CA LEU A 82 11.54 11.41 -5.25
C LEU A 82 10.68 11.09 -6.47
N ARG A 83 10.72 9.85 -6.94
CA ARG A 83 9.87 9.36 -8.05
C ARG A 83 8.42 9.12 -7.64
N GLY A 84 8.10 9.20 -6.34
CA GLY A 84 6.76 8.93 -5.83
C GLY A 84 6.36 7.45 -5.86
N LEU A 85 7.33 6.53 -5.92
CA LEU A 85 7.10 5.07 -5.88
C LEU A 85 7.12 4.51 -4.45
N LEU A 86 7.66 5.30 -3.53
CA LEU A 86 7.56 5.10 -2.10
C LEU A 86 6.98 6.34 -1.45
N VAL A 87 6.43 6.14 -0.27
CA VAL A 87 5.94 7.21 0.61
C VAL A 87 6.53 7.02 1.99
N LYS A 88 6.66 8.14 2.70
CA LYS A 88 7.10 8.17 4.09
C LYS A 88 6.16 9.01 4.93
N GLY A 89 5.91 8.57 6.15
CA GLY A 89 5.16 9.31 7.16
C GLY A 89 6.03 9.47 8.40
N MET A 90 6.07 10.68 8.94
CA MET A 90 6.86 11.01 10.13
C MET A 90 5.92 11.45 11.24
N GLY A 91 6.09 10.93 12.45
CA GLY A 91 5.25 11.31 13.57
C GLY A 91 5.94 11.16 14.91
N VAL A 92 5.35 11.76 15.95
CA VAL A 92 5.85 11.60 17.33
C VAL A 92 5.48 10.21 17.86
N SER A 93 4.28 9.75 17.55
CA SER A 93 3.76 8.40 17.83
C SER A 93 3.74 7.55 16.56
N ALA A 94 3.72 6.22 16.72
CA ALA A 94 3.53 5.30 15.60
C ALA A 94 2.20 5.51 14.87
N VAL A 95 1.14 5.85 15.61
CA VAL A 95 -0.20 6.09 15.05
C VAL A 95 -0.20 7.37 14.20
N ASP A 96 0.46 8.42 14.69
CA ASP A 96 0.62 9.70 13.97
C ASP A 96 1.45 9.52 12.70
N ALA A 97 2.58 8.81 12.79
CA ALA A 97 3.40 8.48 11.62
C ALA A 97 2.62 7.67 10.57
N LEU A 98 1.79 6.73 11.03
CA LEU A 98 0.97 5.89 10.16
C LEU A 98 -0.14 6.69 9.46
N TYR A 99 -0.83 7.57 10.17
CA TYR A 99 -1.84 8.43 9.57
C TYR A 99 -1.24 9.40 8.56
N ARG A 100 -0.12 10.04 8.88
CA ARG A 100 0.59 10.91 7.94
C ARG A 100 1.10 10.16 6.72
N LEU A 101 1.47 8.87 6.87
CA LEU A 101 1.84 8.00 5.76
C LEU A 101 0.65 7.69 4.85
N LEU A 102 -0.47 7.24 5.43
CA LEU A 102 -1.62 6.71 4.69
C LEU A 102 -2.61 7.78 4.24
N GLY A 103 -2.71 8.87 4.99
CA GLY A 103 -3.73 9.90 4.83
C GLY A 103 -3.78 10.51 3.43
N THR A 104 -2.60 10.69 2.81
CA THR A 104 -2.45 11.26 1.47
C THR A 104 -2.59 10.24 0.33
N LEU A 105 -2.76 8.96 0.65
CA LEU A 105 -2.82 7.89 -0.32
C LEU A 105 -4.25 7.57 -0.70
N THR A 106 -4.47 7.41 -2.01
CA THR A 106 -5.75 6.92 -2.54
C THR A 106 -5.80 5.42 -2.45
N ILE A 107 -6.96 4.91 -2.06
CA ILE A 107 -7.20 3.49 -1.88
C ILE A 107 -7.88 2.92 -3.12
N THR A 108 -7.26 1.92 -3.74
CA THR A 108 -7.87 1.17 -4.83
C THR A 108 -8.11 -0.28 -4.39
N PRO A 109 -9.33 -0.82 -4.44
CA PRO A 109 -9.58 -2.21 -4.09
C PRO A 109 -8.91 -3.15 -5.09
N VAL A 110 -8.29 -4.22 -4.57
CA VAL A 110 -7.73 -5.30 -5.38
C VAL A 110 -8.82 -6.35 -5.60
N GLU A 111 -9.12 -6.66 -6.86
CA GLU A 111 -10.00 -7.77 -7.19
C GLU A 111 -9.37 -9.10 -6.77
N ASP A 112 -9.84 -9.64 -5.65
CA ASP A 112 -9.39 -10.95 -5.16
C ASP A 112 -10.04 -12.08 -5.98
N ARG A 113 -9.47 -12.36 -7.15
CA ARG A 113 -9.89 -13.47 -8.00
C ARG A 113 -9.38 -14.78 -7.40
N PHE A 114 -10.31 -15.67 -7.04
CA PHE A 114 -10.02 -16.99 -6.45
C PHE A 114 -9.16 -17.88 -7.38
N LEU A 115 -9.36 -17.76 -8.70
CA LEU A 115 -8.69 -18.57 -9.71
C LEU A 115 -7.16 -18.40 -9.72
N PRO A 116 -6.60 -17.17 -9.76
CA PRO A 116 -5.16 -16.94 -9.60
C PRO A 116 -4.58 -17.54 -8.32
N ARG A 117 -5.29 -17.45 -7.18
CA ARG A 117 -4.79 -18.03 -5.92
C ARG A 117 -4.71 -19.54 -6.00
N LEU A 118 -5.73 -20.19 -6.58
CA LEU A 118 -5.73 -21.63 -6.80
C LEU A 118 -4.58 -22.05 -7.73
N ALA A 119 -4.36 -21.31 -8.82
CA ALA A 119 -3.26 -21.54 -9.75
C ALA A 119 -1.89 -21.40 -9.07
N SER A 120 -1.70 -20.37 -8.23
CA SER A 120 -0.46 -20.18 -7.47
C SER A 120 -0.22 -21.31 -6.48
N VAL A 121 -1.24 -21.76 -5.75
CA VAL A 121 -1.13 -22.89 -4.81
C VAL A 121 -0.82 -24.18 -5.56
N PHE A 122 -1.45 -24.40 -6.72
CA PHE A 122 -1.14 -25.54 -7.59
C PHE A 122 0.31 -25.48 -8.10
N LEU A 123 0.79 -24.32 -8.54
CA LEU A 123 2.17 -24.12 -8.98
C LEU A 123 3.16 -24.42 -7.84
N LEU A 124 2.91 -23.91 -6.64
CA LEU A 124 3.75 -24.18 -5.46
C LEU A 124 3.75 -25.66 -5.07
N TYR A 125 2.61 -26.34 -5.24
CA TYR A 125 2.52 -27.79 -5.08
C TYR A 125 3.36 -28.55 -6.11
N THR A 126 3.29 -28.17 -7.40
CA THR A 126 4.12 -28.79 -8.46
C THR A 126 5.62 -28.57 -8.25
N LYS A 127 6.02 -27.45 -7.62
CA LYS A 127 7.42 -27.15 -7.26
C LYS A 127 7.89 -27.85 -5.98
N GLY A 128 7.04 -28.65 -5.33
CA GLY A 128 7.38 -29.37 -4.11
C GLY A 128 7.56 -28.49 -2.87
N GLN A 129 7.20 -27.21 -2.96
CA GLN A 129 7.36 -26.24 -1.86
C GLN A 129 6.23 -26.32 -0.83
N VAL A 130 5.13 -27.02 -1.16
CA VAL A 130 3.91 -27.11 -0.34
C VAL A 130 3.38 -28.54 -0.33
N ARG A 131 2.93 -29.02 0.84
CA ARG A 131 2.28 -30.34 1.00
C ARG A 131 0.77 -30.20 0.84
N LEU A 132 0.08 -31.25 0.39
CA LEU A 132 -1.39 -31.28 0.24
C LEU A 132 -2.15 -30.85 1.51
N LYS A 133 -1.54 -31.08 2.67
CA LYS A 133 -2.09 -30.76 4.01
C LYS A 133 -2.20 -29.25 4.25
N ASP A 134 -1.36 -28.46 3.60
CA ASP A 134 -1.24 -27.00 3.81
C ASP A 134 -2.06 -26.20 2.79
N ILE A 135 -2.51 -26.83 1.70
CA ILE A 135 -3.40 -26.25 0.68
C ILE A 135 -4.65 -25.58 1.28
N PRO A 136 -5.44 -26.21 2.17
CA PRO A 136 -6.61 -25.55 2.73
C PRO A 136 -6.26 -24.33 3.58
N ARG A 137 -5.05 -24.30 4.18
CA ARG A 137 -4.56 -23.11 4.92
C ARG A 137 -4.21 -21.98 3.95
N LEU A 138 -3.53 -22.28 2.85
CA LEU A 138 -3.15 -21.30 1.82
C LEU A 138 -4.34 -20.75 1.03
N LEU A 139 -5.39 -21.55 0.85
CA LEU A 139 -6.62 -21.13 0.19
C LEU A 139 -7.57 -20.37 1.13
N ARG A 140 -7.37 -20.45 2.45
CA ARG A 140 -8.24 -19.80 3.43
C ARG A 140 -8.17 -18.28 3.24
N LYS A 141 -9.30 -17.66 2.90
CA LYS A 141 -9.42 -16.20 2.87
C LYS A 141 -9.18 -15.64 4.28
N THR A 142 -8.34 -14.61 4.39
CA THR A 142 -8.26 -13.79 5.60
C THR A 142 -9.67 -13.27 5.92
N LYS A 143 -10.09 -13.41 7.17
CA LYS A 143 -11.40 -12.90 7.60
C LYS A 143 -11.36 -11.38 7.51
N CYS A 144 -12.32 -10.81 6.80
CA CYS A 144 -12.51 -9.36 6.68
C CYS A 144 -13.50 -8.89 7.75
N THR A 145 -13.08 -7.95 8.59
CA THR A 145 -13.92 -7.36 9.66
C THR A 145 -15.06 -6.52 9.06
N PRO A 146 -16.15 -6.23 9.80
CA PRO A 146 -17.23 -5.39 9.26
C PRO A 146 -16.74 -4.01 8.80
N THR A 147 -15.85 -3.37 9.56
CA THR A 147 -15.23 -2.08 9.20
C THR A 147 -14.39 -2.17 7.93
N GLU A 148 -13.61 -3.25 7.76
CA GLU A 148 -12.83 -3.48 6.54
C GLU A 148 -13.73 -3.66 5.30
N ARG A 149 -14.89 -4.31 5.44
CA ARG A 149 -15.85 -4.45 4.34
C ARG A 149 -16.47 -3.11 3.95
N GLU A 150 -16.76 -2.27 4.92
CA GLU A 150 -17.29 -0.92 4.70
C GLU A 150 -16.26 -0.05 3.96
N VAL A 151 -15.00 -0.07 4.40
CA VAL A 151 -13.89 0.62 3.73
C VAL A 151 -13.75 0.14 2.27
N LEU A 152 -13.79 -1.17 2.02
CA LEU A 152 -13.75 -1.72 0.66
C LEU A 152 -14.96 -1.29 -0.19
N ALA A 153 -16.15 -1.26 0.41
CA ALA A 153 -17.37 -0.86 -0.29
C ALA A 153 -17.38 0.64 -0.65
N LEU A 154 -16.75 1.49 0.17
CA LEU A 154 -16.57 2.91 -0.11
C LEU A 154 -15.48 3.13 -1.16
N ALA A 155 -14.31 2.51 -1.00
CA ALA A 155 -13.20 2.61 -1.95
C ALA A 155 -13.55 2.05 -3.35
N GLY A 156 -14.52 1.12 -3.44
CA GLY A 156 -15.04 0.63 -4.72
C GLY A 156 -16.02 1.57 -5.43
N LYS A 157 -16.56 2.59 -4.73
CA LYS A 157 -17.54 3.53 -5.30
C LYS A 157 -16.89 4.83 -5.80
N ALA A 158 -15.84 5.28 -5.15
CA ALA A 158 -15.11 6.50 -5.49
C ALA A 158 -13.63 6.34 -5.12
N SER A 159 -12.73 6.97 -5.90
CA SER A 159 -11.31 7.03 -5.52
C SER A 159 -11.13 7.98 -4.36
N LEU A 160 -11.10 7.44 -3.14
CA LEU A 160 -10.97 8.21 -1.90
C LEU A 160 -9.56 8.09 -1.33
N SER A 161 -9.05 9.19 -0.79
CA SER A 161 -7.88 9.16 0.10
C SER A 161 -8.23 8.58 1.47
N THR A 162 -7.22 8.09 2.19
CA THR A 162 -7.44 7.59 3.56
C THR A 162 -7.95 8.68 4.49
N ALA A 163 -7.51 9.93 4.32
CA ALA A 163 -8.00 11.07 5.12
C ALA A 163 -9.48 11.37 4.83
N GLU A 164 -9.89 11.35 3.56
CA GLU A 164 -11.28 11.55 3.16
C GLU A 164 -12.18 10.42 3.65
N LEU A 165 -11.71 9.17 3.59
CA LEU A 165 -12.42 8.02 4.18
C LEU A 165 -12.64 8.23 5.68
N LEU A 166 -11.60 8.63 6.40
CA LEU A 166 -11.68 8.89 7.84
C LEU A 166 -12.70 9.98 8.17
N LEU A 167 -12.65 11.11 7.48
CA LEU A 167 -13.60 12.21 7.67
C LEU A 167 -15.03 11.81 7.30
N SER A 168 -15.20 11.04 6.22
CA SER A 168 -16.53 10.58 5.78
C SER A 168 -17.20 9.69 6.81
N MET A 169 -16.44 8.77 7.40
CA MET A 169 -16.95 7.84 8.42
C MET A 169 -17.16 8.54 9.76
N GLU A 170 -16.30 9.49 10.13
CA GLU A 170 -16.48 10.30 11.33
C GLU A 170 -17.73 11.18 11.26
N ARG A 171 -17.98 11.82 10.11
CA ARG A 171 -19.15 12.69 9.90
C ARG A 171 -20.43 11.90 9.53
N GLY A 172 -20.34 10.58 9.34
CA GLY A 172 -21.45 9.74 8.88
C GLY A 172 -21.98 10.10 7.48
N VAL A 173 -21.13 10.70 6.64
CA VAL A 173 -21.51 11.17 5.31
C VAL A 173 -21.36 10.05 4.30
N LEU A 174 -22.47 9.73 3.62
CA LEU A 174 -22.48 8.69 2.59
C LEU A 174 -21.99 9.28 1.26
N ILE A 175 -20.74 8.98 0.89
CA ILE A 175 -20.16 9.36 -0.39
C ILE A 175 -20.66 8.40 -1.48
N ARG A 176 -21.33 8.92 -2.51
CA ARG A 176 -21.84 8.12 -3.64
C ARG A 176 -21.06 8.39 -4.92
N LYS A 177 -20.53 9.60 -5.10
CA LYS A 177 -19.74 10.04 -6.25
C LYS A 177 -18.54 10.87 -5.82
N GLU A 178 -17.54 11.00 -6.68
CA GLU A 178 -16.38 11.88 -6.45
C GLU A 178 -16.76 13.35 -6.23
N GLU A 179 -17.82 13.81 -6.90
CA GLU A 179 -18.38 15.16 -6.74
C GLU A 179 -18.87 15.43 -5.30
N ASP A 180 -19.34 14.38 -4.59
CA ASP A 180 -19.79 14.50 -3.19
C ASP A 180 -18.62 14.77 -2.22
N ILE A 181 -17.38 14.44 -2.63
CA ILE A 181 -16.19 14.55 -1.76
C ILE A 181 -15.91 16.04 -1.50
N LEU A 182 -15.79 16.83 -2.58
CA LEU A 182 -15.53 18.26 -2.52
C LEU A 182 -16.64 19.01 -1.79
N GLU A 183 -17.90 18.67 -2.06
CA GLU A 183 -19.05 19.38 -1.49
C GLU A 183 -19.29 19.08 0.00
N LYS A 184 -19.00 17.84 0.46
CA LYS A 184 -19.39 17.39 1.81
C LYS A 184 -18.22 17.26 2.79
N LEU A 185 -16.99 17.04 2.30
CA LEU A 185 -15.83 16.85 3.18
C LEU A 185 -15.02 18.12 3.38
N TYR A 186 -14.89 18.94 2.33
CA TYR A 186 -14.10 20.18 2.39
C TYR A 186 -14.99 21.35 2.81
N THR A 187 -14.65 21.99 3.93
CA THR A 187 -15.41 23.12 4.48
C THR A 187 -14.91 24.46 3.95
N SER A 188 -13.68 24.51 3.42
CA SER A 188 -13.05 25.69 2.83
C SER A 188 -12.47 25.38 1.43
N PRO A 189 -12.55 26.30 0.46
CA PRO A 189 -11.99 26.11 -0.89
C PRO A 189 -10.45 26.01 -0.92
N GLU A 190 -9.76 26.35 0.17
CA GLU A 190 -8.29 26.27 0.31
C GLU A 190 -7.81 24.92 0.89
N ASP A 191 -8.74 24.08 1.39
CA ASP A 191 -8.40 22.82 2.04
C ASP A 191 -8.02 21.78 0.97
N THR A 192 -6.82 21.22 1.06
CA THR A 192 -6.33 20.13 0.20
C THR A 192 -6.14 18.86 1.05
N CYS A 193 -6.14 17.67 0.44
CA CYS A 193 -5.87 16.39 1.14
C CYS A 193 -4.59 16.43 2.01
N SER A 194 -3.55 17.14 1.57
CA SER A 194 -2.32 17.36 2.35
C SER A 194 -2.55 18.23 3.59
N THR A 195 -3.34 19.29 3.46
CA THR A 195 -3.70 20.20 4.55
C THR A 195 -4.54 19.47 5.59
N LEU A 196 -5.46 18.59 5.17
CA LEU A 196 -6.25 17.76 6.08
C LEU A 196 -5.36 16.82 6.90
N THR A 197 -4.34 16.20 6.29
CA THR A 197 -3.42 15.31 7.01
C THR A 197 -2.49 16.02 7.99
N ASP A 198 -2.17 17.29 7.75
CA ASP A 198 -1.29 18.08 8.62
C ASP A 198 -2.04 18.82 9.74
N THR A 199 -3.31 19.16 9.52
CA THR A 199 -4.14 19.94 10.48
C THR A 199 -4.97 19.09 11.42
N VAL A 200 -5.35 17.86 11.03
CA VAL A 200 -6.22 17.00 11.83
C VAL A 200 -5.38 16.21 12.84
N GLN A 201 -5.49 16.57 14.13
CA GLN A 201 -5.08 15.67 15.21
C GLN A 201 -5.99 14.44 15.20
N ILE A 202 -5.41 13.26 15.07
CA ILE A 202 -6.17 12.01 15.04
C ILE A 202 -6.93 11.86 16.37
N THR A 203 -8.24 11.68 16.27
CA THR A 203 -9.08 11.38 17.44
C THR A 203 -9.16 9.85 17.65
N HIS A 204 -9.33 9.39 18.89
CA HIS A 204 -9.45 7.96 19.20
C HIS A 204 -10.54 7.21 18.39
N ALA A 205 -11.58 7.92 17.93
CA ALA A 205 -12.64 7.36 17.08
C ALA A 205 -12.15 6.90 15.70
N GLN A 206 -11.03 7.45 15.21
CA GLN A 206 -10.47 7.17 13.89
C GLN A 206 -9.54 5.94 13.88
N TYR A 207 -9.12 5.44 15.05
CA TYR A 207 -8.18 4.33 15.16
C TYR A 207 -8.68 3.02 14.50
N PRO A 208 -9.95 2.61 14.68
CA PRO A 208 -10.45 1.38 14.06
C PRO A 208 -10.42 1.44 12.53
N ILE A 209 -10.63 2.61 11.95
CA ILE A 209 -10.65 2.81 10.50
C ILE A 209 -9.21 2.79 9.96
N LEU A 210 -8.28 3.49 10.63
CA LEU A 210 -6.86 3.45 10.27
C LEU A 210 -6.31 2.02 10.36
N GLN A 211 -6.71 1.27 11.39
CA GLN A 211 -6.39 -0.14 11.55
C GLN A 211 -7.01 -0.99 10.42
N ALA A 212 -8.26 -0.76 10.06
CA ALA A 212 -8.92 -1.47 8.95
C ALA A 212 -8.20 -1.23 7.62
N VAL A 213 -7.87 0.02 7.29
CA VAL A 213 -7.10 0.37 6.08
C VAL A 213 -5.73 -0.30 6.09
N SER A 214 -5.01 -0.22 7.21
CA SER A 214 -3.69 -0.86 7.35
C SER A 214 -3.78 -2.38 7.17
N ASN A 215 -4.76 -3.02 7.81
CA ASN A 215 -4.98 -4.46 7.68
C ASN A 215 -5.32 -4.86 6.24
N LEU A 216 -6.19 -4.11 5.56
CA LEU A 216 -6.55 -4.37 4.17
C LEU A 216 -5.32 -4.31 3.28
N TYR A 217 -4.43 -3.34 3.50
CA TYR A 217 -3.19 -3.21 2.76
C TYR A 217 -2.23 -4.37 3.04
N LEU A 218 -1.95 -4.67 4.32
CA LEU A 218 -1.07 -5.76 4.71
C LEU A 218 -1.60 -7.13 4.22
N ASN A 219 -2.92 -7.29 4.08
CA ASN A 219 -3.56 -8.49 3.51
C ASN A 219 -3.76 -8.44 1.99
N GLN A 220 -3.16 -7.48 1.30
CA GLN A 220 -3.16 -7.34 -0.16
C GLN A 220 -4.58 -7.24 -0.75
N LYS A 221 -5.51 -6.61 -0.01
CA LYS A 221 -6.90 -6.36 -0.44
C LYS A 221 -7.08 -4.99 -1.07
N ILE A 222 -6.15 -4.07 -0.79
CA ILE A 222 -6.12 -2.74 -1.37
C ILE A 222 -4.70 -2.43 -1.86
N LEU A 223 -4.62 -1.55 -2.84
CA LEU A 223 -3.38 -0.92 -3.29
C LEU A 223 -3.45 0.55 -2.91
N PHE A 224 -2.30 1.08 -2.50
CA PHE A 224 -2.13 2.51 -2.37
C PHE A 224 -1.60 3.09 -3.67
N GLN A 225 -2.21 4.17 -4.10
CA GLN A 225 -1.70 5.02 -5.16
C GLN A 225 -1.41 6.40 -4.60
N LYS A 226 -0.40 7.05 -5.16
CA LYS A 226 -0.04 8.42 -4.82
C LYS A 226 -0.65 9.35 -5.86
N ILE A 227 -1.40 10.34 -5.42
CA ILE A 227 -1.99 11.39 -6.26
C ILE A 227 -0.87 12.14 -7.00
#